data_AF-A0A3A8N2U7-F1
#
_entry.id   AF-A0A3A8N2U7-F1
#
_cell.length_a   1.000
_cell.length_b   1.000
_cell.length_c   1.000
_cell.angle_alpha   90.00
_cell.angle_beta   90.00
_cell.angle_gamma   90.00
#
_symmetry.space_group_name_H-M   'P 1'
#
loop_
_entity.id
_entity.type
_entity.pdbx_description
1 polymer ?
#
loop_
_entity_poly.entity_id
_entity_poly.type
_entity_poly.pdbx_seq_one_letter_code
_entity_poly.pdbx_strand_id
1 'polypeptide(L)'
;MEVSMPSVISEVIIPLQTSVGPGGRFQSQEFDVSGTQSISVNVSITNVNPTIKRTIFFGPSPNGGFQPARVDAFQTSNHLLTSLPTHGPKMFVVVENTGLTAMNCDGWLYGVRLVP
;
A
#
# COMPACT_ATOMS: atom_id res chain seq x y z
N MET A 1 28.67 -19.23 -7.97
CA MET A 1 27.40 -18.52 -8.23
C MET A 1 26.64 -18.55 -6.93
N GLU A 2 26.38 -17.39 -6.32
CA GLU A 2 25.42 -17.33 -5.22
C GLU A 2 24.04 -17.67 -5.79
N VAL A 3 23.36 -18.62 -5.15
CA VAL A 3 22.02 -19.06 -5.57
C VAL A 3 21.03 -18.17 -4.87
N SER A 4 20.40 -17.25 -5.60
CA SER A 4 19.38 -16.39 -5.01
C SER A 4 18.23 -17.23 -4.44
N MET A 5 17.88 -17.00 -3.18
CA MET A 5 16.84 -17.74 -2.50
C MET A 5 15.54 -16.93 -2.41
N PRO A 6 14.37 -17.57 -2.55
CA PRO A 6 13.10 -16.90 -2.34
C PRO A 6 12.89 -16.55 -0.87
N SER A 7 12.51 -15.31 -0.61
CA SER A 7 12.09 -14.79 0.69
C SER A 7 10.69 -14.19 0.58
N VAL A 8 9.89 -14.39 1.61
CA VAL A 8 8.55 -13.80 1.72
C VAL A 8 8.64 -12.44 2.41
N ILE A 9 7.85 -11.49 1.93
CA ILE A 9 7.52 -10.25 2.64
C ILE A 9 6.07 -10.40 3.10
N SER A 10 5.80 -10.18 4.38
CA SER A 10 4.45 -10.14 4.94
C SER A 10 4.44 -9.15 6.10
N GLU A 11 3.89 -7.96 5.86
CA GLU A 11 4.02 -6.83 6.79
C GLU A 11 2.68 -6.12 6.98
N VAL A 12 2.46 -5.60 8.18
CA VAL A 12 1.35 -4.68 8.46
C VAL A 12 1.75 -3.28 7.98
N ILE A 13 0.99 -2.74 7.04
CA ILE A 13 1.27 -1.43 6.43
C ILE A 13 0.46 -0.30 7.06
N ILE A 14 -0.70 -0.63 7.61
CA ILE A 14 -1.58 0.30 8.32
C ILE A 14 -2.00 -0.43 9.60
N PRO A 15 -1.66 0.09 10.79
CA PRO A 15 -2.06 -0.51 12.05
C PRO A 15 -3.57 -0.72 12.13
N LEU A 16 -3.98 -1.71 12.91
CA LEU A 16 -5.39 -2.06 13.08
C LEU A 16 -6.19 -0.85 13.61
N GLN A 17 -7.33 -0.57 12.97
CA GLN A 17 -8.24 0.53 13.33
C GLN A 17 -7.59 1.92 13.31
N THR A 18 -6.69 2.18 12.35
CA THR A 18 -6.11 3.51 12.15
C THR A 18 -7.19 4.49 11.70
N SER A 19 -7.46 5.52 12.50
CA SER A 19 -8.48 6.53 12.18
C SER A 19 -7.96 7.55 11.17
N VAL A 20 -8.74 7.76 10.10
CA VAL A 20 -8.57 8.82 9.10
C VAL A 20 -9.78 9.75 9.18
N GLY A 21 -9.58 10.91 9.81
CA GLY A 21 -10.61 11.94 9.96
C GLY A 21 -11.05 12.57 8.62
N PRO A 22 -12.14 13.35 8.62
CA PRO A 22 -12.58 14.12 7.44
C PRO A 22 -11.49 15.05 6.92
N GLY A 23 -11.23 15.05 5.62
CA GLY A 23 -10.11 15.78 5.00
C GLY A 23 -8.72 15.26 5.39
N GLY A 24 -8.66 14.17 6.16
CA GLY A 24 -7.45 13.61 6.72
C GLY A 24 -6.71 12.69 5.76
N ARG A 25 -5.46 12.41 6.13
CA ARG A 25 -4.57 11.50 5.41
C ARG A 25 -3.78 10.65 6.40
N PHE A 26 -3.69 9.36 6.11
CA PHE A 26 -2.70 8.48 6.71
C PHE A 26 -1.66 8.07 5.66
N GLN A 27 -0.40 8.02 6.05
CA GLN A 27 0.69 7.51 5.23
C GLN A 27 1.44 6.44 6.04
N SER A 28 1.63 5.27 5.43
CA SER A 28 2.46 4.22 6.03
C SER A 28 3.94 4.63 6.05
N GLN A 29 4.73 3.91 6.84
CA GLN A 29 6.18 3.91 6.63
C GLN A 29 6.56 3.35 5.25
N GLU A 30 7.81 3.55 4.87
CA GLU A 30 8.38 2.91 3.67
C GLU A 30 8.72 1.44 3.96
N PHE A 31 8.47 0.58 2.98
CA PHE A 31 8.81 -0.84 3.01
C PHE A 31 9.78 -1.15 1.88
N ASP A 32 10.84 -1.89 2.21
CA ASP A 32 11.75 -2.44 1.21
C ASP A 32 11.10 -3.62 0.49
N VAL A 33 10.92 -3.46 -0.82
CA VAL A 33 10.34 -4.45 -1.73
C VAL A 33 11.30 -4.80 -2.87
N SER A 34 12.58 -4.49 -2.69
CA SER A 34 13.64 -4.89 -3.63
C SER A 34 13.62 -6.40 -3.88
N GLY A 35 13.92 -6.79 -5.12
CA GLY A 35 13.92 -8.19 -5.55
C GLY A 35 12.54 -8.81 -5.74
N THR A 36 11.43 -8.11 -5.43
CA THR A 36 10.08 -8.56 -5.78
C THR A 36 9.78 -8.29 -7.26
N GLN A 37 9.07 -9.21 -7.92
CA GLN A 37 8.50 -8.95 -9.25
C GLN A 37 7.12 -8.29 -9.14
N SER A 38 6.36 -8.65 -8.12
CA SER A 38 5.06 -8.07 -7.81
C SER A 38 4.84 -8.04 -6.30
N ILE A 39 4.00 -7.10 -5.87
CA ILE A 39 3.53 -7.00 -4.49
C ILE A 39 2.01 -7.00 -4.48
N SER A 40 1.42 -7.66 -3.48
CA SER A 40 0.01 -7.60 -3.18
C SER A 40 -0.21 -6.69 -1.98
N VAL A 41 -1.10 -5.74 -2.12
CA VAL A 41 -1.45 -4.78 -1.07
C VAL A 41 -2.94 -4.89 -0.80
N ASN A 42 -3.30 -5.14 0.45
CA ASN A 42 -4.66 -5.07 0.92
C ASN A 42 -4.83 -3.89 1.87
N VAL A 43 -5.86 -3.09 1.64
CA VAL A 43 -6.33 -2.10 2.61
C VAL A 43 -7.82 -2.28 2.78
N SER A 44 -8.28 -2.26 4.02
CA SER A 44 -9.71 -2.31 4.34
C SER A 44 -10.12 -1.08 5.13
N ILE A 45 -11.41 -0.80 5.09
CA ILE A 45 -12.08 0.25 5.87
C ILE A 45 -13.34 -0.33 6.51
N THR A 46 -13.85 0.34 7.54
CA THR A 46 -15.02 -0.16 8.28
C THR A 46 -16.27 -0.37 7.40
N ASN A 47 -16.56 0.57 6.50
CA ASN A 47 -17.74 0.57 5.62
C ASN A 47 -17.36 1.08 4.23
N VAL A 48 -18.06 0.62 3.18
CA VAL A 48 -17.90 1.15 1.82
C VAL A 48 -18.05 2.67 1.83
N ASN A 49 -17.08 3.39 1.27
CA ASN A 49 -17.10 4.83 1.21
C ASN A 49 -16.27 5.34 0.01
N PRO A 50 -16.90 5.82 -1.08
CA PRO A 50 -16.19 6.25 -2.28
C PRO A 50 -15.36 7.53 -2.08
N THR A 51 -15.54 8.23 -0.95
CA THR A 51 -14.73 9.39 -0.58
C THR A 51 -13.40 9.01 0.06
N ILE A 52 -13.21 7.73 0.41
CA ILE A 52 -11.92 7.19 0.85
C ILE A 52 -11.18 6.66 -0.37
N LYS A 53 -9.93 7.11 -0.52
CA LYS A 53 -9.01 6.67 -1.56
C LYS A 53 -7.77 6.05 -0.96
N ARG A 54 -7.22 5.07 -1.67
CA ARG A 54 -5.90 4.52 -1.39
C ARG A 54 -5.01 4.78 -2.60
N THR A 55 -3.80 5.25 -2.34
CA THR A 55 -2.73 5.34 -3.34
C THR A 55 -1.52 4.52 -2.92
N ILE A 56 -1.03 3.68 -3.82
CA ILE A 56 0.20 2.89 -3.64
C ILE A 56 1.32 3.60 -4.39
N PHE A 57 2.40 3.92 -3.69
CA PHE A 57 3.57 4.59 -4.25
C PHE A 57 4.77 3.64 -4.32
N PHE A 58 5.54 3.74 -5.41
CA PHE A 58 6.87 3.11 -5.51
C PHE A 58 7.95 4.16 -5.72
N GLY A 59 9.15 3.84 -5.25
CA GLY A 59 10.32 4.66 -5.45
C GLY A 59 11.59 4.05 -4.84
N PRO A 60 12.69 4.81 -4.84
CA PRO A 60 12.86 6.04 -5.57
C PRO A 60 12.80 5.81 -7.10
N SER A 61 12.17 6.73 -7.82
CA SER A 61 12.30 6.87 -9.28
C SER A 61 13.67 7.48 -9.63
N PRO A 62 14.08 7.52 -10.92
CA PRO A 62 15.40 8.05 -11.29
C PRO A 62 15.71 9.47 -10.82
N ASN A 63 14.69 10.29 -10.53
CA ASN A 63 14.82 11.64 -9.97
C ASN A 63 14.73 11.68 -8.42
N GLY A 64 14.81 10.54 -7.74
CA GLY A 64 14.76 10.43 -6.28
C GLY A 64 13.36 10.52 -5.66
N GLY A 65 12.29 10.65 -6.45
CA GLY A 65 10.91 10.77 -5.97
C GLY A 65 10.17 9.44 -5.79
N PHE A 66 8.95 9.49 -5.29
CA PHE A 66 8.01 8.37 -5.31
C PHE A 66 6.87 8.67 -6.27
N GLN A 67 6.51 7.70 -7.10
CA GLN A 67 5.46 7.83 -8.11
C GLN A 67 4.23 7.00 -7.73
N PRO A 68 3.00 7.51 -7.96
CA PRO A 68 1.79 6.74 -7.72
C PRO A 68 1.69 5.64 -8.78
N ALA A 69 1.65 4.38 -8.34
CA ALA A 69 1.50 3.23 -9.22
C ALA A 69 0.03 2.80 -9.36
N ARG A 70 -0.76 3.02 -8.32
CA ARG A 70 -2.19 2.70 -8.32
C ARG A 70 -2.94 3.64 -7.39
N VAL A 71 -4.09 4.12 -7.87
CA VAL A 71 -5.07 4.88 -7.08
C VAL A 71 -6.41 4.16 -7.20
N ASP A 72 -7.03 3.86 -6.06
CA ASP A 72 -8.34 3.20 -6.00
C ASP A 72 -9.22 3.91 -4.96
N ALA A 73 -10.54 3.80 -5.14
CA ALA A 73 -11.53 4.26 -4.18
C ALA A 73 -12.40 3.10 -3.69
N PHE A 74 -12.88 3.18 -2.45
CA PHE A 74 -13.74 2.16 -1.86
C PHE A 74 -15.20 2.33 -2.31
N GLN A 75 -15.46 2.12 -3.61
CA GLN A 75 -16.75 2.42 -4.24
C GLN A 75 -17.84 1.41 -3.91
N THR A 76 -17.54 0.13 -4.05
CA THR A 76 -18.50 -0.99 -3.88
C THR A 76 -18.03 -2.04 -2.89
N SER A 77 -16.78 -1.94 -2.44
CA SER A 77 -16.15 -2.84 -1.49
C SER A 77 -15.49 -2.04 -0.37
N ASN A 78 -15.52 -2.58 0.84
CA ASN A 78 -14.82 -2.03 2.00
C ASN A 78 -13.38 -2.55 2.10
N HIS A 79 -12.91 -3.36 1.16
CA HIS A 79 -11.54 -3.82 1.06
C HIS A 79 -11.06 -3.71 -0.40
N LEU A 80 -9.79 -3.37 -0.55
CA LEU A 80 -9.10 -3.24 -1.84
C LEU A 80 -7.84 -4.10 -1.79
N LEU A 81 -7.91 -5.28 -2.39
CA LEU A 81 -6.75 -6.13 -2.65
C LEU A 81 -6.25 -5.87 -4.08
N THR A 82 -4.98 -5.50 -4.22
CA THR A 82 -4.39 -5.25 -5.53
C THR A 82 -2.99 -5.83 -5.59
N SER A 83 -2.77 -6.68 -6.59
CA SER A 83 -1.44 -7.13 -6.98
C SER A 83 -0.94 -6.30 -8.14
N LEU A 84 0.24 -5.71 -8.01
CA LEU A 84 0.84 -4.86 -9.03
C LEU A 84 2.33 -5.15 -9.18
N PRO A 85 2.90 -4.93 -10.39
CA PRO A 85 4.34 -5.03 -10.58
C PRO A 85 5.07 -4.03 -9.68
N THR A 86 6.25 -4.43 -9.22
CA THR A 86 7.10 -3.57 -8.40
C THR A 86 7.90 -2.61 -9.29
N HIS A 87 7.73 -1.30 -9.09
CA HIS A 87 8.34 -0.25 -9.94
C HIS A 87 9.48 0.54 -9.25
N GLY A 88 9.94 0.07 -8.09
CA GLY A 88 11.03 0.66 -7.33
C GLY A 88 11.39 -0.22 -6.13
N PRO A 89 12.58 -0.06 -5.52
CA PRO A 89 13.02 -0.91 -4.42
C PRO A 89 12.25 -0.63 -3.11
N LYS A 90 11.51 0.48 -3.02
CA LYS A 90 10.70 0.84 -1.87
C LYS A 90 9.26 1.15 -2.25
N MET A 91 8.36 0.98 -1.29
CA MET A 91 6.96 1.36 -1.42
C MET A 91 6.40 1.97 -0.14
N PHE A 92 5.33 2.73 -0.27
CA PHE A 92 4.45 3.09 0.85
C PHE A 92 3.01 3.26 0.34
N VAL A 93 2.06 3.30 1.27
CA VAL A 93 0.64 3.46 0.97
C VAL A 93 0.12 4.70 1.66
N VAL A 94 -0.74 5.43 0.95
CA VAL A 94 -1.48 6.57 1.48
C VAL A 94 -2.95 6.26 1.43
N VAL A 95 -3.66 6.56 2.51
CA VAL A 95 -5.12 6.57 2.57
C VAL A 95 -5.59 7.99 2.83
N GLU A 96 -6.49 8.48 1.98
CA GLU A 96 -7.03 9.83 2.04
C GLU A 96 -8.55 9.77 2.22
N ASN A 97 -9.07 10.63 3.08
CA ASN A 97 -10.50 10.78 3.30
C ASN A 97 -10.94 12.16 2.82
N THR A 98 -11.57 12.23 1.65
CA THR A 98 -12.13 13.49 1.11
C THR A 98 -13.59 13.67 1.51
N GLY A 99 -14.11 12.84 2.40
CA GLY A 99 -15.48 12.88 2.90
C GLY A 99 -15.64 13.70 4.17
N LEU A 100 -16.84 13.60 4.75
CA LEU A 100 -17.25 14.35 5.95
C LEU A 100 -17.25 13.51 7.23
N THR A 101 -17.09 12.20 7.12
CA THR A 101 -17.12 11.26 8.24
C THR A 101 -15.75 10.63 8.46
N ALA A 102 -15.32 10.50 9.71
CA ALA A 102 -14.12 9.75 10.04
C ALA A 102 -14.30 8.27 9.70
N MET A 103 -13.21 7.61 9.32
CA MET A 103 -13.20 6.19 8.97
C MET A 103 -11.97 5.53 9.56
N ASN A 104 -12.11 4.28 10.01
CA ASN A 104 -10.95 3.48 10.38
C ASN A 104 -10.51 2.63 9.20
N CYS A 105 -9.20 2.46 9.06
CA CYS A 105 -8.59 1.61 8.07
C CYS A 105 -7.49 0.73 8.69
N ASP A 106 -7.16 -0.34 7.97
CA ASP A 106 -6.09 -1.27 8.27
C ASP A 106 -5.56 -1.87 6.96
N GLY A 107 -4.39 -2.48 7.00
CA GLY A 107 -3.78 -2.97 5.76
C GLY A 107 -2.54 -3.80 5.97
N TRP A 108 -2.31 -4.68 5.00
CA TRP A 108 -1.14 -5.54 4.93
C TRP A 108 -0.57 -5.58 3.52
N LEU A 109 0.71 -5.88 3.41
CA LEU A 109 1.37 -6.20 2.15
C LEU A 109 1.90 -7.64 2.16
N TYR A 110 2.03 -8.20 0.97
CA TYR A 110 2.63 -9.50 0.76
C TYR A 110 3.35 -9.59 -0.58
N GLY A 111 4.48 -10.27 -0.62
CA GLY A 111 5.14 -10.64 -1.87
C GLY A 111 6.26 -11.64 -1.68
N VAL A 112 6.81 -12.09 -2.81
CA VAL A 112 8.00 -12.95 -2.84
C VAL A 112 9.12 -12.17 -3.52
N ARG A 113 10.26 -12.09 -2.87
CA ARG A 113 11.49 -11.51 -3.42
C ARG A 113 12.59 -12.55 -3.52
N LEU A 114 13.50 -12.36 -4.47
CA LEU A 114 14.77 -13.05 -4.49
C LEU A 114 15.79 -12.23 -3.71
N VAL A 115 16.46 -12.87 -2.75
CA VAL A 115 17.57 -12.29 -1.99
C VAL A 115 18.86 -13.05 -2.35
N PRO A 116 20.03 -12.38 -2.34
CA PRO A 116 21.32 -13.05 -2.53
C PRO A 116 21.54 -14.22 -1.57
#